data_AF-A0A355ELA3-F1
#
_entry.id   AF-A0A355ELA3-F1
#
_cell.length_a   1.000
_cell.length_b   1.000
_cell.length_c   1.000
_cell.angle_alpha   90.00
_cell.angle_beta   90.00
_cell.angle_gamma   90.00
#
_symmetry.space_group_name_H-M   'P 1'
#
loop_
_entity.id
_entity.type
_entity.pdbx_description
1 polymer ?
#
loop_
_entity_poly.entity_id
_entity_poly.type
_entity_poly.pdbx_seq_one_letter_code
_entity_poly.pdbx_strand_id
1 'polypeptide(L)'
;MKVITSHLNADFDSLSSMVAAKKLYPDATLVFPGSQEKTLRDFLIHSTLYLFDIAKLRKIDHNSIDMLILVDTRDKTRIGDLAKVTENGKVTVHAYDHHPDSENDVKADFQIVRNVGATVTILISLIRERAIPITPEEATVMMLGIYEETGSFRFSSTTVEDFEAASYLLSQGANINLVSDMLVRELTPEQVFLLNDIIKNATVYSINGIDIVITEGSTEQYVGDLAVIVHKYRDMENINAVFALFRMEDRIHIIGRSRIPEVDSGYIMSLFGGGGHKVAASSTVKEMTLPEAKEKLIEILRNNVKPLWKAKDIMFFPVKTVDSQSPISEALNVLTKYNINAVPVLAKDRVVGVITRQVAAKALFHKLQNQPIDDYMFTEFQTVSPEDSIEAVKEKIIGNNQRFLPVVLNNELKGAITRTDLLRVLEDEIAKTVLEKLEFHEKYVQRKNVRKLMEERLDDTTMKKLTDMGDLADEMGFHAHLVGGFVRDLLLRIDNFDIDIVIEGDGIAFAEEMVKRFHTRMRSHREFSTAKLLFPDGFKIDIATARLEYYRAPAALPTVEHGSLKLDLHRRDFT
;
A
#
# COMPACT_ATOMS: atom_id res chain seq x y z
N MET A 1 -25.42 -44.60 8.73
CA MET A 1 -26.07 -43.63 7.83
C MET A 1 -25.03 -42.68 7.29
N LYS A 2 -25.19 -42.24 6.03
CA LYS A 2 -24.28 -41.28 5.40
C LYS A 2 -24.80 -39.86 5.61
N VAL A 3 -23.94 -38.93 6.00
CA VAL A 3 -24.31 -37.52 6.22
C VAL A 3 -23.42 -36.61 5.39
N ILE A 4 -24.03 -35.64 4.71
CA ILE A 4 -23.33 -34.53 4.05
C ILE A 4 -23.49 -33.28 4.92
N THR A 5 -22.40 -32.59 5.19
CA THR A 5 -22.40 -31.36 5.97
C THR A 5 -21.36 -30.36 5.45
N SER A 6 -21.49 -29.10 5.86
CA SER A 6 -20.57 -28.01 5.56
C SER A 6 -20.11 -27.33 6.86
N HIS A 7 -19.78 -26.04 6.83
CA HIS A 7 -19.37 -25.25 7.98
C HIS A 7 -20.53 -24.54 8.71
N LEU A 8 -20.22 -24.09 9.93
CA LEU A 8 -21.00 -23.13 10.71
C LEU A 8 -21.10 -21.81 9.95
N ASN A 9 -22.23 -21.12 10.08
CA ASN A 9 -22.56 -19.94 9.27
C ASN A 9 -22.49 -20.24 7.77
N ALA A 10 -23.15 -21.31 7.35
CA ALA A 10 -23.18 -21.73 5.95
C ALA A 10 -23.70 -20.61 5.03
N ASP A 11 -23.05 -20.47 3.88
CA ASP A 11 -23.31 -19.54 2.79
C ASP A 11 -23.82 -20.29 1.53
N PHE A 12 -23.88 -19.63 0.38
CA PHE A 12 -24.33 -20.30 -0.83
C PHE A 12 -23.35 -21.34 -1.35
N ASP A 13 -22.03 -21.20 -1.21
CA ASP A 13 -21.10 -22.27 -1.65
C ASP A 13 -21.28 -23.53 -0.79
N SER A 14 -21.46 -23.36 0.52
CA SER A 14 -21.85 -24.44 1.42
C SER A 14 -23.12 -25.17 0.97
N LEU A 15 -24.23 -24.46 0.74
CA LEU A 15 -25.48 -25.09 0.29
C LEU A 15 -25.30 -25.75 -1.08
N SER A 16 -24.65 -25.05 -2.01
CA SER A 16 -24.41 -25.49 -3.39
C SER A 16 -23.61 -26.78 -3.43
N SER A 17 -22.54 -26.82 -2.65
CA SER A 17 -21.66 -27.97 -2.51
C SER A 17 -22.38 -29.13 -1.81
N MET A 18 -23.23 -28.86 -0.83
CA MET A 18 -24.05 -29.91 -0.21
C MET A 18 -25.00 -30.55 -1.23
N VAL A 19 -25.70 -29.73 -2.03
CA VAL A 19 -26.60 -30.20 -3.09
C VAL A 19 -25.83 -30.97 -4.17
N ALA A 20 -24.65 -30.50 -4.57
CA ALA A 20 -23.80 -31.19 -5.54
C ALA A 20 -23.27 -32.54 -4.99
N ALA A 21 -22.83 -32.58 -3.73
CA ALA A 21 -22.41 -33.81 -3.08
C ALA A 21 -23.57 -34.81 -2.96
N LYS A 22 -24.81 -34.38 -2.75
CA LYS A 22 -25.99 -35.27 -2.74
C LYS A 22 -26.18 -36.00 -4.08
N LYS A 23 -25.78 -35.41 -5.21
CA LYS A 23 -25.76 -36.09 -6.51
C LYS A 23 -24.73 -37.21 -6.58
N LEU A 24 -23.57 -37.02 -5.94
CA LEU A 24 -22.51 -38.02 -5.85
C LEU A 24 -22.80 -39.11 -4.79
N TYR A 25 -23.57 -38.77 -3.76
CA TYR A 25 -23.99 -39.66 -2.67
C TYR A 25 -25.51 -39.64 -2.49
N PRO A 26 -26.30 -40.28 -3.39
CA PRO A 26 -27.76 -40.19 -3.40
C PRO A 26 -28.44 -40.62 -2.10
N ASP A 27 -27.86 -41.56 -1.35
CA ASP A 27 -28.41 -42.07 -0.09
C ASP A 27 -28.06 -41.22 1.14
N ALA A 28 -27.22 -40.19 1.00
CA ALA A 28 -26.74 -39.40 2.13
C ALA A 28 -27.72 -38.31 2.56
N THR A 29 -27.84 -38.05 3.86
CA THR A 29 -28.72 -37.01 4.41
C THR A 29 -27.98 -35.68 4.50
N LEU A 30 -28.60 -34.60 4.00
CA LEU A 30 -28.05 -33.24 4.13
C LEU A 30 -28.30 -32.68 5.53
N VAL A 31 -27.27 -32.15 6.18
CA VAL A 31 -27.35 -31.60 7.54
C VAL A 31 -26.44 -30.37 7.66
N PHE A 32 -27.00 -29.22 8.05
CA PHE A 32 -26.18 -28.07 8.46
C PHE A 32 -25.65 -28.27 9.90
N PRO A 33 -24.37 -27.95 10.18
CA PRO A 33 -23.80 -28.10 11.52
C PRO A 33 -24.26 -27.00 12.50
N GLY A 34 -24.87 -25.92 11.99
CA GLY A 34 -25.30 -24.78 12.80
C GLY A 34 -26.13 -23.75 12.02
N SER A 35 -25.91 -22.47 12.33
CA SER A 35 -26.58 -21.34 11.68
C SER A 35 -26.16 -21.16 10.22
N GLN A 36 -27.01 -20.46 9.46
CA GLN A 36 -26.78 -20.01 8.09
C GLN A 36 -26.57 -18.49 8.08
N GLU A 37 -25.85 -17.98 7.10
CA GLU A 37 -25.82 -16.57 6.77
C GLU A 37 -27.23 -16.01 6.53
N LYS A 38 -27.41 -14.69 6.72
CA LYS A 38 -28.73 -14.05 6.57
C LYS A 38 -29.28 -14.21 5.16
N THR A 39 -28.47 -13.97 4.14
CA THR A 39 -28.84 -14.10 2.71
C THR A 39 -29.30 -15.51 2.38
N LEU A 40 -28.53 -16.53 2.79
CA LEU A 40 -28.91 -17.93 2.61
C LEU A 40 -30.21 -18.26 3.33
N ARG A 41 -30.38 -17.76 4.56
CA ARG A 41 -31.59 -17.99 5.36
C ARG A 41 -32.83 -17.36 4.72
N ASP A 42 -32.71 -16.12 4.25
CA ASP A 42 -33.79 -15.41 3.55
C ASP A 42 -34.15 -16.17 2.26
N PHE A 43 -33.14 -16.64 1.51
CA PHE A 43 -33.34 -17.51 0.36
C PHE A 43 -34.09 -18.80 0.70
N LEU A 44 -33.71 -19.51 1.77
CA LEU A 44 -34.39 -20.75 2.19
C LEU A 44 -35.82 -20.52 2.67
N ILE A 45 -36.16 -19.33 3.19
CA ILE A 45 -37.52 -18.97 3.61
C ILE A 45 -38.41 -18.66 2.41
N HIS A 46 -37.87 -17.95 1.41
CA HIS A 46 -38.63 -17.44 0.28
C HIS A 46 -38.64 -18.36 -0.94
N SER A 47 -37.72 -19.32 -1.02
CA SER A 47 -37.69 -20.31 -2.08
C SER A 47 -38.60 -21.51 -1.76
N THR A 48 -39.13 -22.14 -2.81
CA THR A 48 -39.86 -23.41 -2.72
C THR A 48 -38.95 -24.62 -2.45
N LEU A 49 -37.71 -24.39 -1.99
CA LEU A 49 -36.64 -25.37 -1.81
C LEU A 49 -36.80 -26.30 -0.59
N TYR A 50 -38.03 -26.49 -0.11
CA TYR A 50 -38.41 -27.65 0.70
C TYR A 50 -38.03 -29.00 0.02
N LEU A 51 -37.62 -28.97 -1.25
CA LEU A 51 -37.24 -30.10 -2.10
C LEU A 51 -35.93 -30.81 -1.72
N PHE A 52 -35.03 -30.21 -0.94
CA PHE A 52 -33.74 -30.85 -0.62
C PHE A 52 -33.72 -31.68 0.67
N ASP A 53 -34.85 -31.80 1.37
CA ASP A 53 -35.02 -32.63 2.58
C ASP A 53 -33.86 -32.49 3.59
N ILE A 54 -33.43 -31.26 3.85
CA ILE A 54 -32.34 -30.97 4.78
C ILE A 54 -32.80 -31.29 6.21
N ALA A 55 -32.13 -32.25 6.85
CA ALA A 55 -32.47 -32.68 8.19
C ALA A 55 -31.92 -31.72 9.25
N LYS A 56 -32.68 -31.53 10.33
CA LYS A 56 -32.22 -30.78 11.51
C LYS A 56 -31.18 -31.62 12.26
N LEU A 57 -30.01 -31.04 12.53
CA LEU A 57 -28.91 -31.71 13.25
C LEU A 57 -29.37 -32.41 14.54
N ARG A 58 -30.25 -31.77 15.34
CA ARG A 58 -30.80 -32.34 16.58
C ARG A 58 -31.58 -33.66 16.41
N LYS A 59 -31.98 -34.01 15.19
CA LYS A 59 -32.69 -35.26 14.86
C LYS A 59 -31.73 -36.36 14.40
N ILE A 60 -30.45 -36.07 14.23
CA ILE A 60 -29.45 -37.03 13.76
C ILE A 60 -28.79 -37.70 14.97
N ASP A 61 -28.84 -39.03 15.02
CA ASP A 61 -28.05 -39.79 15.98
C ASP A 61 -26.61 -39.91 15.47
N HIS A 62 -25.67 -39.23 16.12
CA HIS A 62 -24.26 -39.20 15.74
C HIS A 62 -23.61 -40.59 15.75
N ASN A 63 -24.08 -41.51 16.61
CA ASN A 63 -23.55 -42.87 16.67
C ASN A 63 -23.98 -43.74 15.49
N SER A 64 -25.07 -43.35 14.82
CA SER A 64 -25.58 -44.06 13.64
C SER A 64 -24.85 -43.66 12.36
N ILE A 65 -24.00 -42.64 12.39
CA ILE A 65 -23.26 -42.16 11.22
C ILE A 65 -22.12 -43.14 10.93
N ASP A 66 -22.07 -43.67 9.70
CA ASP A 66 -21.00 -44.56 9.22
C ASP A 66 -20.10 -43.87 8.18
N MET A 67 -20.59 -42.80 7.55
CA MET A 67 -19.83 -41.97 6.62
C MET A 67 -20.21 -40.50 6.77
N LEU A 68 -19.20 -39.64 6.86
CA LEU A 68 -19.35 -38.19 6.87
C LEU A 68 -18.70 -37.60 5.62
N ILE A 69 -19.48 -36.85 4.85
CA ILE A 69 -19.03 -36.14 3.65
C ILE A 69 -18.98 -34.66 4.01
N LEU A 70 -17.77 -34.12 4.11
CA LEU A 70 -17.48 -32.72 4.33
C LEU A 70 -17.38 -32.01 2.98
N VAL A 71 -18.10 -30.91 2.85
CA VAL A 71 -17.93 -29.99 1.73
C VAL A 71 -17.63 -28.60 2.26
N ASP A 72 -16.82 -27.86 1.51
CA ASP A 72 -16.55 -26.43 1.73
C ASP A 72 -15.88 -26.10 3.08
N THR A 73 -15.36 -27.14 3.72
CA THR A 73 -14.48 -27.04 4.88
C THR A 73 -13.83 -28.39 5.14
N ARG A 74 -12.55 -28.35 5.52
CA ARG A 74 -11.86 -29.46 6.19
C ARG A 74 -11.57 -29.19 7.65
N ASP A 75 -11.77 -27.96 8.10
CA ASP A 75 -11.47 -27.55 9.47
C ASP A 75 -12.52 -28.11 10.46
N LYS A 76 -12.05 -28.93 11.41
CA LYS A 76 -12.92 -29.55 12.43
C LYS A 76 -13.63 -28.53 13.33
N THR A 77 -13.06 -27.34 13.52
CA THR A 77 -13.66 -26.29 14.36
C THR A 77 -14.86 -25.64 13.68
N ARG A 78 -14.94 -25.74 12.35
CA ARG A 78 -16.03 -25.19 11.55
C ARG A 78 -17.24 -26.11 11.42
N ILE A 79 -17.20 -27.36 11.89
CA ILE A 79 -18.31 -28.32 11.71
C ILE A 79 -19.13 -28.59 12.98
N GLY A 80 -18.94 -27.79 14.03
CA GLY A 80 -19.74 -27.84 15.26
C GLY A 80 -19.71 -29.21 15.94
N ASP A 81 -20.87 -29.71 16.39
CA ASP A 81 -20.95 -30.98 17.11
C ASP A 81 -20.57 -32.21 16.27
N LEU A 82 -20.55 -32.10 14.94
CA LEU A 82 -20.12 -33.18 14.04
C LEU A 82 -18.61 -33.41 14.08
N ALA A 83 -17.83 -32.51 14.68
CA ALA A 83 -16.40 -32.75 14.94
C ALA A 83 -16.15 -34.01 15.78
N LYS A 84 -17.06 -34.36 16.70
CA LYS A 84 -16.96 -35.59 17.51
C LYS A 84 -17.11 -36.85 16.66
N VAL A 85 -17.78 -36.75 15.51
CA VAL A 85 -18.02 -37.86 14.59
C VAL A 85 -16.75 -38.18 13.80
N THR A 86 -15.95 -37.17 13.46
CA THR A 86 -14.69 -37.36 12.72
C THR A 86 -13.60 -38.01 13.57
N GLU A 87 -13.70 -37.93 14.89
CA GLU A 87 -12.77 -38.58 15.83
C GLU A 87 -13.11 -40.07 16.06
N ASN A 88 -14.27 -40.54 15.62
CA ASN A 88 -14.67 -41.93 15.73
C ASN A 88 -14.07 -42.74 14.58
N GLY A 89 -13.03 -43.53 14.85
CA GLY A 89 -12.31 -44.35 13.85
C GLY A 89 -13.12 -45.45 13.15
N LYS A 90 -14.44 -45.53 13.37
CA LYS A 90 -15.37 -46.36 12.60
C LYS A 90 -16.08 -45.60 11.47
N VAL A 91 -15.98 -44.28 11.44
CA VAL A 91 -16.64 -43.43 10.46
C VAL A 91 -15.68 -43.17 9.30
N THR A 92 -16.14 -43.41 8.07
CA THR A 92 -15.40 -43.02 6.87
C THR A 92 -15.62 -41.53 6.57
N VAL A 93 -14.56 -40.76 6.40
CA VAL A 93 -14.64 -39.32 6.14
C VAL A 93 -14.20 -39.00 4.72
N HIS A 94 -15.08 -38.38 3.93
CA HIS A 94 -14.75 -37.84 2.62
C HIS A 94 -14.78 -36.31 2.68
N ALA A 95 -13.84 -35.62 2.05
CA ALA A 95 -13.79 -34.16 2.05
C ALA A 95 -13.60 -33.56 0.65
N TYR A 96 -14.32 -32.47 0.37
CA TYR A 96 -14.17 -31.66 -0.84
C TYR A 96 -14.05 -30.20 -0.43
N ASP A 97 -12.97 -29.53 -0.81
CA ASP A 97 -12.70 -28.19 -0.31
C ASP A 97 -11.77 -27.42 -1.26
N HIS A 98 -11.87 -26.11 -1.29
CA HIS A 98 -10.96 -25.23 -2.03
C HIS A 98 -10.04 -24.39 -1.13
N HIS A 99 -10.27 -24.41 0.18
CA HIS A 99 -9.47 -23.65 1.14
C HIS A 99 -8.04 -24.21 1.31
N PRO A 100 -7.06 -23.34 1.63
CA PRO A 100 -5.71 -23.77 2.01
C PRO A 100 -5.70 -24.71 3.21
N ASP A 101 -4.63 -25.48 3.35
CA ASP A 101 -4.46 -26.40 4.49
C ASP A 101 -4.43 -25.66 5.85
N SER A 102 -5.05 -26.28 6.86
CA SER A 102 -5.12 -25.80 8.24
C SER A 102 -4.62 -26.85 9.22
N GLU A 103 -4.03 -26.43 10.35
CA GLU A 103 -3.64 -27.35 11.43
C GLU A 103 -4.84 -28.09 12.05
N ASN A 104 -6.04 -27.54 11.88
CA ASN A 104 -7.28 -28.11 12.38
C ASN A 104 -7.98 -29.05 11.39
N ASP A 105 -7.35 -29.33 10.25
CA ASP A 105 -7.95 -30.18 9.22
C ASP A 105 -8.25 -31.58 9.74
N VAL A 106 -9.43 -32.07 9.37
CA VAL A 106 -9.85 -33.44 9.63
C VAL A 106 -9.02 -34.38 8.76
N LYS A 107 -8.60 -35.51 9.33
CA LYS A 107 -8.00 -36.61 8.56
C LYS A 107 -9.10 -37.35 7.78
N ALA A 108 -9.27 -36.99 6.52
CA ALA A 108 -10.21 -37.65 5.62
C ALA A 108 -9.61 -38.93 5.02
N ASP A 109 -10.41 -39.99 4.89
CA ASP A 109 -10.07 -41.22 4.16
C ASP A 109 -9.99 -40.98 2.65
N PHE A 110 -10.76 -40.00 2.16
CA PHE A 110 -10.72 -39.53 0.78
C PHE A 110 -10.87 -38.02 0.76
N GLN A 111 -10.03 -37.32 0.01
CA GLN A 111 -10.16 -35.88 -0.17
C GLN A 111 -9.85 -35.44 -1.59
N ILE A 112 -10.60 -34.45 -2.07
CA ILE A 112 -10.25 -33.68 -3.28
C ILE A 112 -10.19 -32.22 -2.88
N VAL A 113 -8.99 -31.66 -2.99
CA VAL A 113 -8.72 -30.26 -2.69
C VAL A 113 -8.11 -29.63 -3.94
N ARG A 114 -8.72 -28.55 -4.43
CA ARG A 114 -8.28 -27.83 -5.63
C ARG A 114 -8.31 -26.34 -5.37
N ASN A 115 -7.32 -25.63 -5.90
CA ASN A 115 -7.30 -24.17 -5.85
C ASN A 115 -8.22 -23.60 -6.93
N VAL A 116 -9.51 -23.51 -6.61
CA VAL A 116 -10.58 -22.96 -7.47
C VAL A 116 -11.34 -21.87 -6.74
N GLY A 117 -12.15 -21.10 -7.47
CA GLY A 117 -12.94 -20.02 -6.90
C GLY A 117 -13.98 -20.50 -5.89
N ALA A 118 -14.62 -21.66 -6.11
CA ALA A 118 -15.64 -22.21 -5.21
C ALA A 118 -15.50 -23.74 -5.05
N THR A 119 -15.85 -24.28 -3.89
CA THR A 119 -15.89 -25.74 -3.66
C THR A 119 -16.86 -26.44 -4.61
N VAL A 120 -18.02 -25.83 -4.90
CA VAL A 120 -19.02 -26.44 -5.79
C VAL A 120 -18.47 -26.67 -7.20
N THR A 121 -17.51 -25.86 -7.66
CA THR A 121 -16.81 -26.05 -8.95
C THR A 121 -16.15 -27.42 -9.03
N ILE A 122 -15.52 -27.87 -7.95
CA ILE A 122 -14.90 -29.20 -7.85
C ILE A 122 -15.96 -30.28 -8.05
N LEU A 123 -17.07 -30.17 -7.34
CA LEU A 123 -18.14 -31.16 -7.35
C LEU A 123 -18.85 -31.21 -8.71
N ILE A 124 -19.04 -30.07 -9.37
CA ILE A 124 -19.61 -29.98 -10.72
C ILE A 124 -18.73 -30.70 -11.74
N SER A 125 -17.40 -30.53 -11.66
CA SER A 125 -16.46 -31.27 -12.49
C SER A 125 -16.67 -32.78 -12.37
N LEU A 126 -16.82 -33.29 -11.14
CA LEU A 126 -17.05 -34.72 -10.88
C LEU A 126 -18.42 -35.20 -11.36
N ILE A 127 -19.47 -34.39 -11.18
CA ILE A 127 -20.83 -34.69 -11.65
C ILE A 127 -20.85 -34.79 -13.19
N ARG A 128 -20.16 -33.86 -13.86
CA ARG A 128 -20.04 -33.81 -15.32
C ARG A 128 -19.27 -35.02 -15.86
N GLU A 129 -18.12 -35.35 -15.26
CA GLU A 129 -17.32 -36.53 -15.64
C GLU A 129 -18.12 -37.84 -15.53
N ARG A 130 -19.00 -37.94 -14.53
CA ARG A 130 -19.86 -39.11 -14.30
C ARG A 130 -21.17 -39.06 -15.07
N ALA A 131 -21.40 -38.01 -15.88
CA ALA A 131 -22.64 -37.77 -16.61
C ALA A 131 -23.92 -37.88 -15.74
N ILE A 132 -23.84 -37.40 -14.50
CA ILE A 132 -24.98 -37.41 -13.57
C ILE A 132 -25.90 -36.23 -13.93
N PRO A 133 -27.21 -36.47 -14.15
CA PRO A 133 -28.14 -35.41 -14.56
C PRO A 133 -28.40 -34.40 -13.44
N ILE A 134 -28.49 -33.12 -13.81
CA ILE A 134 -28.81 -32.00 -12.92
C ILE A 134 -30.11 -31.36 -13.38
N THR A 135 -31.04 -31.07 -12.48
CA THR A 135 -32.26 -30.32 -12.81
C THR A 135 -31.98 -28.81 -12.91
N PRO A 136 -32.82 -28.02 -13.60
CA PRO A 136 -32.67 -26.56 -13.62
C PRO A 136 -32.59 -25.92 -12.23
N GLU A 137 -33.35 -26.42 -11.27
CA GLU A 137 -33.37 -25.93 -9.89
C GLU A 137 -32.05 -26.24 -9.16
N GLU A 138 -31.58 -27.49 -9.27
CA GLU A 138 -30.26 -27.90 -8.74
C GLU A 138 -29.14 -27.07 -9.38
N ALA A 139 -29.20 -26.85 -10.70
CA ALA A 139 -28.21 -26.08 -11.42
C ALA A 139 -28.22 -24.60 -11.00
N THR A 140 -29.39 -24.03 -10.75
CA THR A 140 -29.53 -22.65 -10.25
C THR A 140 -28.93 -22.50 -8.85
N VAL A 141 -29.19 -23.47 -7.96
CA VAL A 141 -28.61 -23.46 -6.60
C VAL A 141 -27.09 -23.59 -6.68
N MET A 142 -26.56 -24.55 -7.43
CA MET A 142 -25.12 -24.70 -7.61
C MET A 142 -24.46 -23.45 -8.22
N MET A 143 -25.17 -22.73 -9.09
CA MET A 143 -24.66 -21.50 -9.70
C MET A 143 -24.58 -20.33 -8.70
N LEU A 144 -25.48 -20.28 -7.70
CA LEU A 144 -25.40 -19.28 -6.62
C LEU A 144 -24.08 -19.39 -5.86
N GLY A 145 -23.64 -20.61 -5.52
CA GLY A 145 -22.36 -20.82 -4.84
C GLY A 145 -21.16 -20.30 -5.64
N ILE A 146 -21.09 -20.61 -6.94
CA ILE A 146 -20.02 -20.11 -7.81
C ILE A 146 -20.04 -18.58 -7.84
N TYR A 147 -21.20 -17.97 -8.06
CA TYR A 147 -21.29 -16.52 -8.22
C TYR A 147 -21.04 -15.76 -6.90
N GLU A 148 -21.42 -16.31 -5.75
CA GLU A 148 -21.09 -15.71 -4.46
C GLU A 148 -19.59 -15.74 -4.22
N GLU A 149 -18.97 -16.91 -4.29
CA GLU A 149 -17.57 -17.12 -3.90
C GLU A 149 -16.57 -16.49 -4.87
N THR A 150 -16.94 -16.34 -6.13
CA THR A 150 -16.12 -15.62 -7.14
C THR A 150 -16.38 -14.11 -7.17
N GLY A 151 -17.30 -13.60 -6.36
CA GLY A 151 -17.71 -12.20 -6.40
C GLY A 151 -18.34 -11.80 -7.73
N SER A 152 -19.09 -12.71 -8.35
CA SER A 152 -19.55 -12.65 -9.74
C SER A 152 -18.39 -12.58 -10.73
N PHE A 153 -17.41 -13.47 -10.56
CA PHE A 153 -16.18 -13.58 -11.35
C PHE A 153 -15.25 -12.36 -11.31
N ARG A 154 -15.33 -11.53 -10.26
CA ARG A 154 -14.49 -10.33 -10.10
C ARG A 154 -13.31 -10.56 -9.17
N PHE A 155 -13.36 -11.60 -8.34
CA PHE A 155 -12.28 -11.87 -7.39
C PHE A 155 -11.09 -12.53 -8.07
N SER A 156 -9.87 -12.18 -7.62
CA SER A 156 -8.62 -12.72 -8.18
C SER A 156 -8.43 -14.23 -7.96
N SER A 157 -9.19 -14.84 -7.05
CA SER A 157 -9.27 -16.29 -6.84
C SER A 157 -10.06 -17.03 -7.93
N THR A 158 -10.80 -16.32 -8.77
CA THR A 158 -11.61 -16.92 -9.85
C THR A 158 -10.71 -17.62 -10.87
N THR A 159 -11.06 -18.86 -11.21
CA THR A 159 -10.31 -19.70 -12.16
C THR A 159 -11.11 -19.99 -13.43
N VAL A 160 -10.44 -20.52 -14.46
CA VAL A 160 -11.09 -20.99 -15.70
C VAL A 160 -12.14 -22.08 -15.40
N GLU A 161 -11.88 -22.91 -14.40
CA GLU A 161 -12.74 -24.03 -14.02
C GLU A 161 -14.09 -23.53 -13.48
N ASP A 162 -14.10 -22.37 -12.79
CA ASP A 162 -15.34 -21.74 -12.31
C ASP A 162 -16.22 -21.26 -13.47
N PHE A 163 -15.61 -20.70 -14.52
CA PHE A 163 -16.33 -20.31 -15.74
C PHE A 163 -16.89 -21.53 -16.49
N GLU A 164 -16.11 -22.62 -16.58
CA GLU A 164 -16.56 -23.85 -17.22
C GLU A 164 -17.70 -24.52 -16.45
N ALA A 165 -17.62 -24.54 -15.12
CA ALA A 165 -18.68 -25.03 -14.25
C ALA A 165 -19.95 -24.17 -14.40
N ALA A 166 -19.83 -22.84 -14.35
CA ALA A 166 -20.97 -21.95 -14.56
C ALA A 166 -21.59 -22.10 -15.96
N SER A 167 -20.76 -22.23 -17.01
CA SER A 167 -21.23 -22.49 -18.38
C SER A 167 -22.00 -23.80 -18.47
N TYR A 168 -21.49 -24.86 -17.82
CA TYR A 168 -22.17 -26.14 -17.77
C TYR A 168 -23.51 -26.04 -17.03
N LEU A 169 -23.56 -25.40 -15.86
CA LEU A 169 -24.82 -25.21 -15.13
C LEU A 169 -25.85 -24.40 -15.93
N LEU A 170 -25.41 -23.35 -16.65
CA LEU A 170 -26.28 -22.59 -17.55
C LEU A 170 -26.87 -23.49 -18.64
N SER A 171 -26.05 -24.39 -19.22
CA SER A 171 -26.51 -25.38 -20.20
C SER A 171 -27.52 -26.38 -19.64
N GLN A 172 -27.52 -26.60 -18.31
CA GLN A 172 -28.51 -27.44 -17.61
C GLN A 172 -29.78 -26.66 -17.21
N GLY A 173 -29.87 -25.37 -17.57
CA GLY A 173 -31.06 -24.55 -17.33
C GLY A 173 -31.01 -23.71 -16.06
N ALA A 174 -29.83 -23.45 -15.48
CA ALA A 174 -29.70 -22.53 -14.36
C ALA A 174 -30.33 -21.15 -14.67
N ASN A 175 -31.15 -20.64 -13.75
CA ASN A 175 -31.83 -19.35 -13.90
C ASN A 175 -30.93 -18.20 -13.41
N ILE A 176 -30.24 -17.57 -14.35
CA ILE A 176 -29.32 -16.45 -14.06
C ILE A 176 -30.02 -15.24 -13.43
N ASN A 177 -31.30 -15.00 -13.73
CA ASN A 177 -32.02 -13.89 -13.13
C ASN A 177 -32.21 -14.11 -11.63
N LEU A 178 -32.56 -15.34 -11.21
CA LEU A 178 -32.64 -15.67 -9.79
C LEU A 178 -31.28 -15.54 -9.10
N VAL A 179 -30.20 -15.98 -9.77
CA VAL A 179 -28.83 -15.82 -9.26
C VAL A 179 -28.51 -14.34 -9.03
N SER A 180 -28.80 -13.50 -10.01
CA SER A 180 -28.59 -12.05 -9.92
C SER A 180 -29.41 -11.44 -8.78
N ASP A 181 -30.71 -11.74 -8.70
CA ASP A 181 -31.62 -11.17 -7.71
C ASP A 181 -31.21 -11.52 -6.27
N MET A 182 -30.62 -12.69 -6.04
CA MET A 182 -30.17 -13.11 -4.71
C MET A 182 -28.84 -12.49 -4.28
N LEU A 183 -27.97 -12.18 -5.24
CA LEU A 183 -26.62 -11.65 -4.95
C LEU A 183 -26.57 -10.12 -4.91
N VAL A 184 -27.51 -9.46 -5.59
CA VAL A 184 -27.62 -8.00 -5.54
C VAL A 184 -28.20 -7.60 -4.17
N ARG A 185 -27.32 -7.13 -3.27
CA ARG A 185 -27.76 -6.36 -2.10
C ARG A 185 -28.13 -4.94 -2.55
N GLU A 186 -29.38 -4.75 -2.96
CA GLU A 186 -29.90 -3.41 -3.21
C GLU A 186 -29.88 -2.59 -1.91
N LEU A 187 -29.61 -1.30 -2.03
CA LEU A 187 -29.70 -0.38 -0.90
C LEU A 187 -31.18 -0.19 -0.55
N THR A 188 -31.51 -0.26 0.73
CA THR A 188 -32.85 0.14 1.17
C THR A 188 -33.06 1.65 0.94
N PRO A 189 -34.31 2.14 0.86
CA PRO A 189 -34.57 3.58 0.74
C PRO A 189 -33.82 4.41 1.80
N GLU A 190 -33.79 3.94 3.05
CA GLU A 190 -33.10 4.59 4.17
C GLU A 190 -31.58 4.66 3.92
N GLN A 191 -31.00 3.59 3.37
CA GLN A 191 -29.59 3.55 2.99
C GLN A 191 -29.29 4.48 1.80
N VAL A 192 -30.21 4.64 0.86
CA VAL A 192 -30.10 5.61 -0.24
C VAL A 192 -30.11 7.04 0.29
N PHE A 193 -30.97 7.36 1.26
CA PHE A 193 -30.96 8.66 1.93
C PHE A 193 -29.63 8.92 2.66
N LEU A 194 -29.12 7.91 3.38
CA LEU A 194 -27.84 8.00 4.06
C LEU A 194 -26.67 8.23 3.08
N LEU A 195 -26.70 7.56 1.93
CA LEU A 195 -25.72 7.78 0.86
C LEU A 195 -25.79 9.23 0.32
N ASN A 196 -27.01 9.74 0.09
CA ASN A 196 -27.19 11.13 -0.31
C ASN A 196 -26.63 12.11 0.73
N ASP A 197 -26.81 11.85 2.03
CA ASP A 197 -26.27 12.69 3.10
C ASP A 197 -24.75 12.62 3.14
N ILE A 198 -24.18 11.42 2.98
CA ILE A 198 -22.73 11.22 2.86
C ILE A 198 -22.17 12.09 1.73
N ILE A 199 -22.78 12.04 0.55
CA ILE A 199 -22.34 12.78 -0.65
C ILE A 199 -22.45 14.29 -0.43
N LYS A 200 -23.57 14.77 0.12
CA LYS A 200 -23.81 16.22 0.30
C LYS A 200 -22.92 16.86 1.37
N ASN A 201 -22.61 16.11 2.43
CA ASN A 201 -21.89 16.64 3.59
C ASN A 201 -20.39 16.30 3.58
N ALA A 202 -19.91 15.60 2.56
CA ALA A 202 -18.51 15.26 2.42
C ALA A 202 -17.65 16.53 2.29
N THR A 203 -16.65 16.64 3.16
CA THR A 203 -15.66 17.73 3.16
C THR A 203 -14.26 17.13 3.08
N VAL A 204 -13.41 17.68 2.21
CA VAL A 204 -12.01 17.26 2.08
C VAL A 204 -11.15 18.03 3.08
N TYR A 205 -10.34 17.30 3.85
CA TYR A 205 -9.33 17.84 4.74
C TYR A 205 -7.96 17.39 4.26
N SER A 206 -7.09 18.34 3.93
CA SER A 206 -5.70 18.05 3.60
C SER A 206 -4.90 17.93 4.90
N ILE A 207 -4.44 16.72 5.22
CA ILE A 207 -3.70 16.39 6.44
C ILE A 207 -2.39 15.70 6.06
N ASN A 208 -1.26 16.33 6.36
CA ASN A 208 0.09 15.82 6.07
C ASN A 208 0.30 15.41 4.60
N GLY A 209 -0.22 16.21 3.66
CA GLY A 209 -0.15 15.98 2.21
C GLY A 209 -1.19 15.00 1.67
N ILE A 210 -2.13 14.54 2.50
CA ILE A 210 -3.13 13.53 2.14
C ILE A 210 -4.52 14.13 2.24
N ASP A 211 -5.30 14.01 1.16
CA ASP A 211 -6.71 14.38 1.15
C ASP A 211 -7.55 13.30 1.84
N ILE A 212 -8.15 13.67 2.96
CA ILE A 212 -9.01 12.81 3.77
C ILE A 212 -10.43 13.37 3.73
N VAL A 213 -11.38 12.56 3.26
CA VAL A 213 -12.78 12.95 3.23
C VAL A 213 -13.42 12.67 4.58
N ILE A 214 -14.07 13.67 5.17
CA ILE A 214 -14.88 13.51 6.37
C ILE A 214 -16.30 13.91 6.04
N THR A 215 -17.26 13.05 6.37
CA THR A 215 -18.69 13.31 6.18
C THR A 215 -19.44 13.05 7.48
N GLU A 216 -20.53 13.78 7.69
CA GLU A 216 -21.33 13.68 8.89
C GLU A 216 -22.82 13.78 8.62
N GLY A 217 -23.63 13.17 9.49
CA GLY A 217 -25.08 13.26 9.41
C GLY A 217 -25.78 12.72 10.65
N SER A 218 -27.11 12.80 10.63
CA SER A 218 -27.91 12.26 11.72
C SER A 218 -29.26 11.75 11.22
N THR A 219 -29.73 10.66 11.81
CA THR A 219 -31.06 10.11 11.60
C THR A 219 -31.69 9.72 12.94
N GLU A 220 -33.02 9.79 13.03
CA GLU A 220 -33.75 9.45 14.25
C GLU A 220 -33.74 7.95 14.55
N GLN A 221 -33.66 7.12 13.49
CA GLN A 221 -33.73 5.66 13.59
C GLN A 221 -32.40 5.01 13.24
N TYR A 222 -32.10 3.87 13.85
CA TYR A 222 -30.96 3.08 13.46
C TYR A 222 -31.07 2.55 12.02
N VAL A 223 -30.08 2.84 11.19
CA VAL A 223 -29.94 2.32 9.82
C VAL A 223 -28.75 1.37 9.78
N GLY A 224 -29.02 0.09 9.49
CA GLY A 224 -27.99 -0.94 9.39
C GLY A 224 -27.03 -0.73 8.21
N ASP A 225 -25.85 -1.34 8.32
CA ASP A 225 -24.85 -1.43 7.25
C ASP A 225 -24.28 -0.08 6.75
N LEU A 226 -24.20 0.95 7.61
CA LEU A 226 -23.51 2.22 7.30
C LEU A 226 -22.12 1.98 6.69
N ALA A 227 -21.40 0.97 7.17
CA ALA A 227 -20.10 0.54 6.64
C ALA A 227 -20.12 0.22 5.14
N VAL A 228 -21.18 -0.40 4.63
CA VAL A 228 -21.36 -0.74 3.21
C VAL A 228 -21.59 0.52 2.39
N ILE A 229 -22.34 1.47 2.94
CA ILE A 229 -22.65 2.75 2.26
C ILE A 229 -21.40 3.62 2.16
N VAL A 230 -20.62 3.74 3.25
CA VAL A 230 -19.34 4.46 3.26
C VAL A 230 -18.34 3.82 2.30
N HIS A 231 -18.31 2.48 2.24
CA HIS A 231 -17.49 1.75 1.28
C HIS A 231 -17.92 2.06 -0.18
N LYS A 232 -19.21 2.00 -0.46
CA LYS A 232 -19.76 2.32 -1.79
C LYS A 232 -19.44 3.75 -2.20
N TYR A 233 -19.59 4.73 -1.29
CA TYR A 233 -19.24 6.12 -1.55
C TYR A 233 -17.73 6.30 -1.86
N ARG A 234 -16.86 5.65 -1.07
CA ARG A 234 -15.41 5.66 -1.31
C ARG A 234 -15.09 5.18 -2.73
N ASP A 235 -15.71 4.08 -3.15
CA ASP A 235 -15.45 3.51 -4.47
C ASP A 235 -16.05 4.35 -5.59
N MET A 236 -17.24 4.93 -5.39
CA MET A 236 -17.89 5.83 -6.34
C MET A 236 -17.04 7.06 -6.66
N GLU A 237 -16.47 7.71 -5.65
CA GLU A 237 -15.67 8.93 -5.80
C GLU A 237 -14.16 8.66 -5.88
N ASN A 238 -13.77 7.39 -5.94
CA ASN A 238 -12.37 6.95 -5.94
C ASN A 238 -11.54 7.60 -4.81
N ILE A 239 -12.03 7.55 -3.57
CA ILE A 239 -11.42 8.23 -2.41
C ILE A 239 -10.36 7.36 -1.73
N ASN A 240 -9.20 7.94 -1.39
CA ASN A 240 -8.11 7.24 -0.69
C ASN A 240 -8.41 6.94 0.77
N ALA A 241 -8.95 7.92 1.50
CA ALA A 241 -9.35 7.78 2.89
C ALA A 241 -10.65 8.54 3.18
N VAL A 242 -11.62 7.88 3.79
CA VAL A 242 -12.90 8.46 4.20
C VAL A 242 -13.27 8.07 5.62
N PHE A 243 -13.76 9.05 6.38
CA PHE A 243 -14.34 8.87 7.69
C PHE A 243 -15.76 9.43 7.74
N ALA A 244 -16.72 8.61 8.16
CA ALA A 244 -18.11 9.00 8.26
C ALA A 244 -18.57 8.95 9.71
N LEU A 245 -19.19 10.03 10.20
CA LEU A 245 -19.76 10.12 11.54
C LEU A 245 -21.28 10.28 11.42
N PHE A 246 -22.03 9.29 11.86
CA PHE A 246 -23.49 9.34 11.82
C PHE A 246 -24.09 9.17 13.20
N ARG A 247 -24.84 10.19 13.65
CA ARG A 247 -25.66 10.06 14.84
C ARG A 247 -26.94 9.31 14.50
N MET A 248 -27.11 8.12 15.05
CA MET A 248 -28.32 7.33 14.95
C MET A 248 -28.84 7.11 16.36
N GLU A 249 -30.07 7.54 16.62
CA GLU A 249 -30.65 7.50 17.98
C GLU A 249 -29.76 8.24 19.00
N ASP A 250 -29.29 7.55 20.04
CA ASP A 250 -28.46 8.06 21.13
C ASP A 250 -26.95 7.86 20.91
N ARG A 251 -26.51 7.39 19.73
CA ARG A 251 -25.11 7.02 19.47
C ARG A 251 -24.57 7.63 18.19
N ILE A 252 -23.27 7.88 18.19
CA ILE A 252 -22.51 8.27 16.99
C ILE A 252 -21.75 7.04 16.52
N HIS A 253 -22.07 6.58 15.31
CA HIS A 253 -21.33 5.55 14.61
C HIS A 253 -20.25 6.20 13.74
N ILE A 254 -19.00 5.81 13.95
CA ILE A 254 -17.86 6.31 13.19
C ILE A 254 -17.32 5.16 12.35
N ILE A 255 -17.26 5.34 11.04
CA ILE A 255 -16.70 4.37 10.10
C ILE A 255 -15.46 4.98 9.45
N GLY A 256 -14.34 4.26 9.50
CA GLY A 256 -13.11 4.61 8.78
C GLY A 256 -12.84 3.62 7.65
N ARG A 257 -12.52 4.13 6.46
CA ARG A 257 -12.04 3.34 5.31
C ARG A 257 -10.82 4.01 4.72
N SER A 258 -9.77 3.24 4.51
CA SER A 258 -8.53 3.66 3.87
C SER A 258 -8.03 2.59 2.92
N ARG A 259 -7.42 2.99 1.81
CA ARG A 259 -6.64 2.10 0.93
C ARG A 259 -5.16 2.45 0.87
N ILE A 260 -4.73 3.40 1.69
CA ILE A 260 -3.36 3.89 1.75
C ILE A 260 -2.75 3.60 3.14
N PRO A 261 -1.48 3.17 3.22
CA PRO A 261 -0.84 2.77 4.47
C PRO A 261 -0.57 3.94 5.43
N GLU A 262 -0.58 5.17 4.95
CA GLU A 262 -0.36 6.40 5.72
C GLU A 262 -1.53 6.72 6.66
N VAL A 263 -2.72 6.21 6.35
CA VAL A 263 -3.95 6.39 7.14
C VAL A 263 -4.41 5.04 7.69
N ASP A 264 -4.06 4.75 8.95
CA ASP A 264 -4.44 3.51 9.64
C ASP A 264 -5.82 3.66 10.32
N SER A 265 -6.87 3.20 9.63
CA SER A 265 -8.25 3.31 10.14
C SER A 265 -8.44 2.56 11.45
N GLY A 266 -7.81 1.39 11.61
CA GLY A 266 -7.93 0.56 12.82
C GLY A 266 -7.38 1.28 14.04
N TYR A 267 -6.18 1.85 13.91
CA TYR A 267 -5.57 2.61 14.98
C TYR A 267 -6.37 3.89 15.31
N ILE A 268 -6.81 4.65 14.30
CA ILE A 268 -7.63 5.85 14.51
C ILE A 268 -8.92 5.52 15.26
N MET A 269 -9.61 4.43 14.88
CA MET A 269 -10.84 4.00 15.57
C MET A 269 -10.59 3.52 16.99
N SER A 270 -9.43 2.92 17.29
CA SER A 270 -9.09 2.48 18.64
C SER A 270 -9.03 3.64 19.65
N LEU A 271 -8.65 4.83 19.20
CA LEU A 271 -8.63 6.06 20.01
C LEU A 271 -10.04 6.60 20.33
N PHE A 272 -11.05 6.08 19.64
CA PHE A 272 -12.47 6.27 19.95
C PHE A 272 -13.08 5.09 20.73
N GLY A 273 -12.26 4.13 21.20
CA GLY A 273 -12.74 2.92 21.88
C GLY A 273 -13.31 1.85 20.92
N GLY A 274 -13.07 2.00 19.62
CA GLY A 274 -13.45 1.03 18.60
C GLY A 274 -12.29 0.12 18.17
N GLY A 275 -12.33 -0.34 16.92
CA GLY A 275 -11.28 -1.17 16.36
C GLY A 275 -11.57 -1.63 14.93
N GLY A 276 -10.69 -2.48 14.42
CA GLY A 276 -10.78 -3.06 13.07
C GLY A 276 -9.41 -3.21 12.42
N HIS A 277 -9.40 -3.29 11.11
CA HIS A 277 -8.19 -3.40 10.30
C HIS A 277 -7.70 -2.03 9.83
N LYS A 278 -6.45 -1.96 9.39
CA LYS A 278 -5.83 -0.74 8.85
C LYS A 278 -6.67 -0.09 7.74
N VAL A 279 -7.29 -0.92 6.90
CA VAL A 279 -8.10 -0.50 5.74
C VAL A 279 -9.56 -0.24 6.06
N ALA A 280 -10.08 -0.79 7.17
CA ALA A 280 -11.49 -0.78 7.48
C ALA A 280 -11.71 -0.98 8.99
N ALA A 281 -12.29 0.03 9.63
CA ALA A 281 -12.54 0.00 11.06
C ALA A 281 -13.81 0.78 11.41
N SER A 282 -14.26 0.62 12.65
CA SER A 282 -15.42 1.36 13.18
C SER A 282 -15.31 1.62 14.67
N SER A 283 -16.00 2.65 15.14
CA SER A 283 -16.26 2.91 16.55
C SER A 283 -17.71 3.34 16.78
N THR A 284 -18.18 3.27 18.03
CA THR A 284 -19.46 3.81 18.46
C THR A 284 -19.27 4.61 19.75
N VAL A 285 -19.73 5.86 19.74
CA VAL A 285 -19.55 6.82 20.84
C VAL A 285 -20.91 7.26 21.37
N LYS A 286 -21.05 7.37 22.71
CA LYS A 286 -22.28 7.81 23.37
C LYS A 286 -22.17 9.14 24.11
N GLU A 287 -20.98 9.46 24.61
CA GLU A 287 -20.75 10.57 25.54
C GLU A 287 -20.30 11.87 24.83
N MET A 288 -20.56 11.99 23.54
CA MET A 288 -20.15 13.13 22.72
C MET A 288 -21.28 13.58 21.82
N THR A 289 -21.32 14.87 21.53
CA THR A 289 -22.07 15.43 20.42
C THR A 289 -21.34 15.18 19.09
N LEU A 290 -22.07 15.25 17.97
CA LEU A 290 -21.49 15.04 16.64
C LEU A 290 -20.35 16.04 16.33
N PRO A 291 -20.47 17.35 16.64
CA PRO A 291 -19.38 18.31 16.47
C PRO A 291 -18.13 17.97 17.31
N GLU A 292 -18.31 17.60 18.58
CA GLU A 292 -17.19 17.21 19.46
C GLU A 292 -16.46 15.96 18.93
N ALA A 293 -17.22 14.97 18.45
CA ALA A 293 -16.64 13.76 17.85
C ALA A 293 -15.85 14.08 16.56
N LYS A 294 -16.35 15.01 15.74
CA LYS A 294 -15.68 15.47 14.51
C LYS A 294 -14.40 16.24 14.82
N GLU A 295 -14.43 17.19 15.74
CA GLU A 295 -13.24 17.95 16.15
C GLU A 295 -12.16 17.02 16.69
N LYS A 296 -12.55 16.10 17.59
CA LYS A 296 -11.64 15.06 18.11
C LYS A 296 -11.08 14.17 17.00
N LEU A 297 -11.89 13.80 16.00
CA LEU A 297 -11.42 12.99 14.86
C LEU A 297 -10.35 13.75 14.06
N ILE A 298 -10.59 15.04 13.77
CA ILE A 298 -9.64 15.88 13.03
C ILE A 298 -8.31 16.00 13.80
N GLU A 299 -8.36 16.18 15.12
CA GLU A 299 -7.17 16.21 15.97
C GLU A 299 -6.40 14.88 15.92
N ILE A 300 -7.11 13.76 16.08
CA ILE A 300 -6.51 12.43 15.98
C ILE A 300 -5.87 12.22 14.62
N LEU A 301 -6.55 12.60 13.53
CA LEU A 301 -6.01 12.47 12.18
C LEU A 301 -4.73 13.29 12.01
N ARG A 302 -4.71 14.55 12.45
CA ARG A 302 -3.51 15.41 12.38
C ARG A 302 -2.29 14.81 13.07
N ASN A 303 -2.51 14.14 14.21
CA ASN A 303 -1.42 13.58 15.02
C ASN A 303 -0.97 12.19 14.57
N ASN A 304 -1.80 11.44 13.83
CA ASN A 304 -1.54 10.02 13.56
C ASN A 304 -1.47 9.66 12.07
N VAL A 305 -1.89 10.55 11.17
CA VAL A 305 -1.68 10.36 9.72
C VAL A 305 -0.20 10.58 9.41
N LYS A 306 0.42 9.58 8.80
CA LYS A 306 1.85 9.67 8.45
C LYS A 306 2.03 10.64 7.26
N PRO A 307 3.07 11.47 7.28
CA PRO A 307 3.31 12.40 6.17
C PRO A 307 3.68 11.65 4.90
N LEU A 308 3.09 12.10 3.79
CA LEU A 308 3.40 11.58 2.46
C LEU A 308 4.83 11.93 2.03
N TRP A 309 5.31 13.12 2.42
CA TRP A 309 6.64 13.62 2.15
C TRP A 309 7.29 14.15 3.42
N LYS A 310 8.55 13.79 3.66
CA LYS A 310 9.39 14.30 4.73
C LYS A 310 10.45 15.25 4.20
N ALA A 311 11.02 16.06 5.09
CA ALA A 311 12.10 16.99 4.76
C ALA A 311 13.29 16.28 4.07
N LYS A 312 13.64 15.07 4.52
CA LYS A 312 14.72 14.28 3.91
C LYS A 312 14.46 13.85 2.47
N ASP A 313 13.20 13.71 2.08
CA ASP A 313 12.83 13.24 0.74
C ASP A 313 12.99 14.36 -0.33
N ILE A 314 13.12 15.61 0.13
CA ILE A 314 13.10 16.81 -0.72
C ILE A 314 14.34 17.70 -0.52
N MET A 315 15.11 17.47 0.55
CA MET A 315 16.34 18.20 0.81
C MET A 315 17.41 17.83 -0.20
N PHE A 316 18.35 18.74 -0.41
CA PHE A 316 19.57 18.43 -1.16
C PHE A 316 20.75 18.26 -0.20
N PHE A 317 21.66 17.37 -0.58
CA PHE A 317 22.90 17.05 0.10
C PHE A 317 23.98 16.72 -0.96
N PRO A 318 25.28 16.96 -0.72
CA PRO A 318 25.85 17.73 0.40
C PRO A 318 25.61 19.24 0.27
N VAL A 319 25.42 19.91 1.41
CA VAL A 319 25.22 21.36 1.46
C VAL A 319 26.57 22.08 1.51
N LYS A 320 26.79 23.05 0.62
CA LYS A 320 27.98 23.91 0.68
C LYS A 320 27.83 24.90 1.82
N THR A 321 28.86 25.01 2.65
CA THR A 321 28.87 25.83 3.88
C THR A 321 30.04 26.80 3.88
N VAL A 322 30.02 27.74 4.82
CA VAL A 322 31.13 28.67 5.10
C VAL A 322 31.34 28.80 6.60
N ASP A 323 32.55 29.09 7.05
CA ASP A 323 32.84 29.35 8.47
C ASP A 323 32.42 30.78 8.85
N SER A 324 31.98 30.98 10.10
CA SER A 324 31.50 32.26 10.58
C SER A 324 32.59 33.33 10.66
N GLN A 325 33.85 32.93 10.88
CA GLN A 325 34.99 33.83 10.98
C GLN A 325 35.66 34.09 9.63
N SER A 326 35.28 33.34 8.58
CA SER A 326 35.78 33.56 7.23
C SER A 326 35.38 34.93 6.68
N PRO A 327 36.18 35.52 5.78
CA PRO A 327 35.85 36.80 5.16
C PRO A 327 34.66 36.65 4.21
N ILE A 328 33.84 37.71 4.06
CA ILE A 328 32.67 37.69 3.16
C ILE A 328 33.03 37.36 1.70
N SER A 329 34.24 37.70 1.26
CA SER A 329 34.75 37.30 -0.06
C SER A 329 34.73 35.79 -0.30
N GLU A 330 34.95 34.99 0.75
CA GLU A 330 34.87 33.53 0.68
C GLU A 330 33.43 33.07 0.44
N ALA A 331 32.47 33.62 1.19
CA ALA A 331 31.05 33.33 0.95
C ALA A 331 30.62 33.69 -0.46
N LEU A 332 31.03 34.86 -0.98
CA LEU A 332 30.71 35.26 -2.34
C LEU A 332 31.34 34.32 -3.39
N ASN A 333 32.57 33.85 -3.16
CA ASN A 333 33.23 32.86 -4.01
C ASN A 333 32.46 31.54 -4.03
N VAL A 334 32.04 31.02 -2.87
CA VAL A 334 31.22 29.80 -2.78
C VAL A 334 29.89 30.00 -3.51
N LEU A 335 29.16 31.08 -3.20
CA LEU A 335 27.86 31.39 -3.81
C LEU A 335 27.96 31.51 -5.34
N THR A 336 29.03 32.11 -5.85
CA THR A 336 29.26 32.29 -7.29
C THR A 336 29.73 31.01 -7.96
N LYS A 337 30.72 30.32 -7.38
CA LYS A 337 31.31 29.08 -7.90
C LYS A 337 30.26 27.99 -8.10
N TYR A 338 29.35 27.83 -7.13
CA TYR A 338 28.31 26.80 -7.17
C TYR A 338 26.97 27.34 -7.71
N ASN A 339 26.91 28.60 -8.14
CA ASN A 339 25.70 29.28 -8.60
C ASN A 339 24.48 29.10 -7.66
N ILE A 340 24.72 29.30 -6.36
CA ILE A 340 23.72 29.18 -5.30
C ILE A 340 23.41 30.55 -4.68
N ASN A 341 22.19 30.72 -4.20
CA ASN A 341 21.69 32.00 -3.70
C ASN A 341 21.85 32.20 -2.19
N ALA A 342 22.08 31.12 -1.45
CA ALA A 342 22.29 31.14 -0.01
C ALA A 342 23.17 29.95 0.40
N VAL A 343 23.93 30.14 1.48
CA VAL A 343 24.71 29.08 2.15
C VAL A 343 24.55 29.20 3.66
N PRO A 344 24.46 28.08 4.39
CA PRO A 344 24.52 28.08 5.85
C PRO A 344 25.94 28.42 6.31
N VAL A 345 25.99 29.19 7.39
CA VAL A 345 27.20 29.60 8.08
C VAL A 345 27.37 28.69 9.29
N LEU A 346 28.55 28.08 9.42
CA LEU A 346 28.89 27.18 10.51
C LEU A 346 29.82 27.88 11.50
N ALA A 347 29.65 27.56 12.79
CA ALA A 347 30.67 27.79 13.81
C ALA A 347 30.79 26.52 14.65
N LYS A 348 31.99 25.92 14.70
CA LYS A 348 32.22 24.63 15.38
C LYS A 348 31.21 23.55 14.96
N ASP A 349 31.03 23.39 13.65
CA ASP A 349 30.12 22.42 13.00
C ASP A 349 28.61 22.61 13.27
N ARG A 350 28.22 23.72 13.91
CA ARG A 350 26.82 24.07 14.13
C ARG A 350 26.39 25.20 13.19
N VAL A 351 25.17 25.10 12.67
CA VAL A 351 24.58 26.19 11.87
C VAL A 351 24.28 27.37 12.80
N VAL A 352 24.95 28.50 12.57
CA VAL A 352 24.79 29.73 13.36
C VAL A 352 24.16 30.88 12.56
N GLY A 353 24.05 30.72 11.25
CA GLY A 353 23.39 31.70 10.39
C GLY A 353 23.26 31.24 8.96
N VAL A 354 22.71 32.12 8.12
CA VAL A 354 22.63 31.94 6.67
C VAL A 354 23.09 33.22 6.00
N ILE A 355 23.98 33.12 5.02
CA ILE A 355 24.39 34.26 4.19
C ILE A 355 23.88 34.10 2.76
N THR A 356 23.29 35.16 2.21
CA THR A 356 22.73 35.17 0.86
C THR A 356 23.65 35.87 -0.13
N ARG A 357 23.53 35.52 -1.41
CA ARG A 357 24.24 36.17 -2.52
C ARG A 357 24.01 37.68 -2.56
N GLN A 358 22.79 38.12 -2.21
CA GLN A 358 22.46 39.54 -2.17
C GLN A 358 23.22 40.28 -1.07
N VAL A 359 23.32 39.70 0.13
CA VAL A 359 24.07 40.30 1.25
C VAL A 359 25.55 40.33 0.95
N ALA A 360 26.13 39.20 0.51
CA ALA A 360 27.54 39.12 0.17
C ALA A 360 27.94 40.09 -0.97
N ALA A 361 27.10 40.22 -2.01
CA ALA A 361 27.33 41.16 -3.10
C ALA A 361 27.24 42.63 -2.66
N LYS A 362 26.29 42.97 -1.77
CA LYS A 362 26.21 44.32 -1.19
C LYS A 362 27.44 44.66 -0.35
N ALA A 363 27.89 43.73 0.49
CA ALA A 363 29.10 43.89 1.28
C ALA A 363 30.33 44.16 0.38
N LEU A 364 30.46 43.43 -0.74
CA LEU A 364 31.50 43.70 -1.74
C LEU A 364 31.40 45.12 -2.33
N PHE A 365 30.20 45.56 -2.72
CA PHE A 365 29.97 46.91 -3.25
C PHE A 365 30.42 48.00 -2.27
N HIS A 366 30.22 47.77 -0.97
CA HIS A 366 30.65 48.67 0.10
C HIS A 366 32.10 48.47 0.57
N LYS A 367 32.90 47.64 -0.13
CA LYS A 367 34.30 47.34 0.19
C LYS A 367 34.51 46.64 1.54
N LEU A 368 33.54 45.84 1.97
CA LEU A 368 33.53 45.11 3.23
C LEU A 368 33.94 43.64 3.07
N GLN A 369 34.56 43.27 1.95
CA GLN A 369 34.82 41.87 1.59
C GLN A 369 35.80 41.10 2.52
N ASN A 370 36.53 41.83 3.37
CA ASN A 370 37.47 41.26 4.36
C ASN A 370 36.87 41.21 5.77
N GLN A 371 35.67 41.74 5.99
CA GLN A 371 34.97 41.60 7.26
C GLN A 371 34.50 40.16 7.45
N PRO A 372 34.37 39.69 8.71
CA PRO A 372 33.90 38.34 8.99
C PRO A 372 32.42 38.19 8.60
N ILE A 373 32.02 36.95 8.32
CA ILE A 373 30.67 36.62 7.83
C ILE A 373 29.61 36.80 8.93
N ASP A 374 29.96 36.51 10.20
CA ASP A 374 29.04 36.60 11.34
C ASP A 374 28.45 38.01 11.58
N ASP A 375 29.20 39.06 11.24
CA ASP A 375 28.74 40.45 11.30
C ASP A 375 27.59 40.76 10.32
N TYR A 376 27.41 39.97 9.26
CA TYR A 376 26.48 40.25 8.17
C TYR A 376 25.50 39.11 7.87
N MET A 377 25.68 37.92 8.45
CA MET A 377 24.79 36.79 8.25
C MET A 377 23.41 37.04 8.87
N PHE A 378 22.39 36.36 8.35
CA PHE A 378 21.10 36.29 9.02
C PHE A 378 21.18 35.27 10.17
N THR A 379 20.96 35.72 11.40
CA THR A 379 20.93 34.89 12.62
C THR A 379 19.53 34.43 12.98
N GLU A 380 18.49 35.13 12.52
CA GLU A 380 17.09 34.73 12.67
C GLU A 380 16.69 33.81 11.52
N PHE A 381 16.84 32.51 11.73
CA PHE A 381 16.42 31.49 10.78
C PHE A 381 15.78 30.31 11.51
N GLN A 382 14.86 29.65 10.84
CA GLN A 382 14.25 28.39 11.25
C GLN A 382 15.01 27.22 10.65
N THR A 383 14.87 26.04 11.26
CA THR A 383 15.39 24.77 10.76
C THR A 383 14.31 23.69 10.80
N VAL A 384 14.51 22.59 10.10
CA VAL A 384 13.66 21.37 10.20
C VAL A 384 14.50 20.14 10.50
N SER A 385 13.88 19.13 11.11
CA SER A 385 14.43 17.79 11.23
C SER A 385 14.24 17.02 9.91
N PRO A 386 15.11 16.05 9.55
CA PRO A 386 14.92 15.18 8.38
C PRO A 386 13.55 14.47 8.34
N GLU A 387 12.94 14.22 9.50
CA GLU A 387 11.66 13.52 9.63
C GLU A 387 10.43 14.44 9.64
N ASP A 388 10.63 15.77 9.64
CA ASP A 388 9.52 16.74 9.63
C ASP A 388 8.71 16.63 8.33
N SER A 389 7.39 16.86 8.41
CA SER A 389 6.50 16.81 7.26
C SER A 389 6.72 17.97 6.28
N ILE A 390 6.25 17.79 5.05
CA ILE A 390 6.26 18.87 4.05
C ILE A 390 5.43 20.08 4.49
N GLU A 391 4.38 19.91 5.31
CA GLU A 391 3.59 21.01 5.89
C GLU A 391 4.44 21.89 6.81
N ALA A 392 5.25 21.28 7.68
CA ALA A 392 6.17 22.02 8.54
C ALA A 392 7.21 22.78 7.71
N VAL A 393 7.66 22.19 6.60
CA VAL A 393 8.53 22.87 5.62
C VAL A 393 7.79 24.02 4.93
N LYS A 394 6.54 23.82 4.49
CA LYS A 394 5.68 24.83 3.84
C LYS A 394 5.47 26.03 4.76
N GLU A 395 5.11 25.79 6.02
CA GLU A 395 4.92 26.84 7.03
C GLU A 395 6.19 27.68 7.21
N LYS A 396 7.34 27.03 7.37
CA LYS A 396 8.63 27.73 7.57
C LYS A 396 9.11 28.48 6.33
N ILE A 397 8.91 27.95 5.12
CA ILE A 397 9.35 28.61 3.88
C ILE A 397 8.38 29.71 3.43
N ILE A 398 7.08 29.43 3.45
CA ILE A 398 6.04 30.33 2.93
C ILE A 398 5.58 31.29 4.03
N GLY A 399 5.19 30.77 5.20
CA GLY A 399 4.67 31.56 6.31
C GLY A 399 5.70 32.55 6.85
N ASN A 400 6.94 32.09 7.05
CA ASN A 400 8.04 32.94 7.54
C ASN A 400 8.89 33.55 6.42
N ASN A 401 8.49 33.39 5.14
CA ASN A 401 9.21 33.91 3.96
C ASN A 401 10.72 33.53 3.89
N GLN A 402 11.10 32.41 4.49
CA GLN A 402 12.48 31.94 4.54
C GLN A 402 12.80 31.11 3.29
N ARG A 403 13.61 31.67 2.38
CA ARG A 403 13.89 31.05 1.06
C ARG A 403 14.82 29.84 1.10
N PHE A 404 15.53 29.66 2.22
CA PHE A 404 16.53 28.62 2.44
C PHE A 404 16.38 28.07 3.84
N LEU A 405 16.09 26.78 3.96
CA LEU A 405 15.78 26.13 5.22
C LEU A 405 16.82 25.03 5.51
N PRO A 406 17.74 25.23 6.46
CA PRO A 406 18.65 24.18 6.88
C PRO A 406 17.90 23.01 7.52
N VAL A 407 18.29 21.79 7.13
CA VAL A 407 17.83 20.55 7.75
C VAL A 407 18.88 20.11 8.75
N VAL A 408 18.49 20.05 10.03
CA VAL A 408 19.40 19.84 11.16
C VAL A 408 18.91 18.68 12.01
N LEU A 409 19.82 17.77 12.36
CA LEU A 409 19.56 16.68 13.31
C LEU A 409 20.67 16.70 14.37
N ASN A 410 20.31 16.71 15.65
CA ASN A 410 21.27 16.76 16.76
C ASN A 410 22.29 17.91 16.68
N ASN A 411 21.86 19.09 16.20
CA ASN A 411 22.70 20.28 15.93
C ASN A 411 23.69 20.16 14.76
N GLU A 412 23.65 19.07 14.00
CA GLU A 412 24.46 18.89 12.80
C GLU A 412 23.63 19.18 11.53
N LEU A 413 24.24 19.85 10.57
CA LEU A 413 23.64 20.08 9.27
C LEU A 413 23.59 18.76 8.48
N LYS A 414 22.38 18.29 8.14
CA LYS A 414 22.15 17.08 7.34
C LYS A 414 21.73 17.37 5.91
N GLY A 415 21.20 18.56 5.64
CA GLY A 415 20.72 18.93 4.31
C GLY A 415 20.21 20.36 4.30
N ALA A 416 19.68 20.80 3.17
CA ALA A 416 18.96 22.06 3.08
C ALA A 416 17.82 21.96 2.07
N ILE A 417 16.80 22.78 2.25
CA ILE A 417 15.64 22.86 1.37
C ILE A 417 15.52 24.29 0.88
N THR A 418 15.38 24.47 -0.44
CA THR A 418 15.05 25.77 -1.03
C THR A 418 13.57 25.86 -1.38
N ARG A 419 13.09 27.09 -1.61
CA ARG A 419 11.74 27.30 -2.15
C ARG A 419 11.51 26.57 -3.48
N THR A 420 12.54 26.41 -4.31
CA THR A 420 12.44 25.68 -5.57
C THR A 420 12.21 24.19 -5.33
N ASP A 421 12.87 23.60 -4.32
CA ASP A 421 12.68 22.20 -3.97
C ASP A 421 11.26 21.96 -3.45
N LEU A 422 10.74 22.87 -2.61
CA LEU A 422 9.35 22.83 -2.17
C LEU A 422 8.35 22.97 -3.33
N LEU A 423 8.59 23.88 -4.29
CA LEU A 423 7.71 24.07 -5.45
C LEU A 423 7.63 22.83 -6.34
N ARG A 424 8.72 22.09 -6.52
CA ARG A 424 8.74 20.83 -7.30
C ARG A 424 7.83 19.78 -6.67
N VAL A 425 7.86 19.66 -5.35
CA VAL A 425 7.02 18.70 -4.61
C VAL A 425 5.55 19.10 -4.69
N LEU A 426 5.26 20.41 -4.58
CA LEU A 426 3.91 20.93 -4.78
C LEU A 426 3.38 20.66 -6.18
N GLU A 427 4.23 20.77 -7.21
CA GLU A 427 3.88 20.41 -8.59
C GLU A 427 3.58 18.91 -8.71
N ASP A 428 4.40 18.04 -8.11
CA ASP A 428 4.18 16.59 -8.07
C ASP A 428 2.90 16.20 -7.32
N GLU A 429 2.57 16.86 -6.21
CA GLU A 429 1.32 16.68 -5.45
C GLU A 429 0.11 17.06 -6.31
N ILE A 430 0.13 18.24 -6.94
CA ILE A 430 -0.95 18.72 -7.81
C ILE A 430 -1.09 17.80 -9.03
N ALA A 431 0.02 17.40 -9.63
CA ALA A 431 0.04 16.49 -10.76
C ALA A 431 -0.62 15.15 -10.39
N LYS A 432 -0.31 14.56 -9.24
CA LYS A 432 -0.96 13.30 -8.79
C LYS A 432 -2.47 13.47 -8.59
N THR A 433 -2.91 14.53 -7.93
CA THR A 433 -4.33 14.78 -7.66
C THR A 433 -5.13 15.04 -8.95
N VAL A 434 -4.51 15.65 -9.97
CA VAL A 434 -5.15 15.96 -11.26
C VAL A 434 -5.03 14.80 -12.26
N LEU A 435 -3.91 14.09 -12.30
CA LEU A 435 -3.67 12.96 -13.21
C LEU A 435 -4.41 11.68 -12.80
N GLU A 436 -4.74 11.49 -11.52
CA GLU A 436 -5.70 10.42 -11.13
C GLU A 436 -7.11 10.65 -11.70
N LYS A 437 -7.43 11.86 -12.18
CA LYS A 437 -8.73 12.21 -12.80
C LYS A 437 -8.70 12.31 -14.32
N LEU A 438 -7.54 12.25 -14.97
CA LEU A 438 -7.42 12.44 -16.41
C LEU A 438 -6.46 11.41 -17.02
N GLU A 439 -7.02 10.38 -17.67
CA GLU A 439 -6.30 9.66 -18.71
C GLU A 439 -6.08 10.61 -19.89
N PHE A 440 -4.86 11.14 -20.07
CA PHE A 440 -4.09 11.03 -21.32
C PHE A 440 -2.70 11.69 -21.23
N HIS A 441 -1.82 11.17 -22.08
CA HIS A 441 -0.42 11.53 -22.30
C HIS A 441 -0.19 13.03 -22.57
N GLU A 442 0.79 13.64 -21.89
CA GLU A 442 1.96 14.23 -22.56
C GLU A 442 3.10 14.60 -21.59
N LYS A 443 4.28 14.75 -22.19
CA LYS A 443 5.63 14.79 -21.63
C LYS A 443 5.83 15.82 -20.50
N TYR A 444 5.87 15.35 -19.27
CA TYR A 444 6.74 15.89 -18.24
C TYR A 444 7.50 14.74 -17.58
N VAL A 445 8.72 14.99 -17.13
CA VAL A 445 9.67 13.99 -16.61
C VAL A 445 9.11 13.39 -15.31
N GLN A 446 8.19 12.44 -15.44
CA GLN A 446 7.65 11.66 -14.34
C GLN A 446 8.80 10.88 -13.69
N ARG A 447 8.96 11.03 -12.37
CA ARG A 447 9.68 10.04 -11.57
C ARG A 447 8.82 8.78 -11.51
N LYS A 448 8.99 7.91 -12.51
CA LYS A 448 8.34 6.60 -12.53
C LYS A 448 8.94 5.74 -11.42
N ASN A 449 8.11 5.22 -10.51
CA ASN A 449 8.55 4.18 -9.60
C ASN A 449 8.80 2.91 -10.43
N VAL A 450 10.07 2.53 -10.57
CA VAL A 450 10.48 1.37 -11.35
C VAL A 450 10.65 0.10 -10.50
N ARG A 451 10.23 0.11 -9.22
CA ARG A 451 10.41 -1.05 -8.33
C ARG A 451 9.78 -2.32 -8.89
N LYS A 452 8.51 -2.26 -9.33
CA LYS A 452 7.84 -3.41 -9.97
C LYS A 452 8.58 -3.88 -11.21
N LEU A 453 9.09 -2.94 -12.01
CA LEU A 453 9.85 -3.26 -13.21
C LEU A 453 11.20 -3.92 -12.87
N MET A 454 11.82 -3.54 -11.76
CA MET A 454 13.03 -4.19 -11.24
C MET A 454 12.71 -5.59 -10.71
N GLU A 455 11.63 -5.74 -9.93
CA GLU A 455 11.16 -7.04 -9.42
C GLU A 455 10.77 -8.02 -10.56
N GLU A 456 10.23 -7.51 -11.67
CA GLU A 456 9.90 -8.30 -12.86
C GLU A 456 11.13 -8.72 -13.68
N ARG A 457 12.23 -7.96 -13.61
CA ARG A 457 13.34 -8.07 -14.58
C ARG A 457 14.67 -8.50 -13.97
N LEU A 458 14.86 -8.29 -12.68
CA LEU A 458 16.06 -8.66 -11.95
C LEU A 458 15.75 -9.91 -11.12
N ASP A 459 16.72 -10.82 -11.05
CA ASP A 459 16.61 -11.96 -10.16
C ASP A 459 16.66 -11.51 -8.68
N ASP A 460 16.14 -12.35 -7.79
CA ASP A 460 16.07 -12.09 -6.35
C ASP A 460 17.47 -11.79 -5.75
N THR A 461 18.52 -12.39 -6.32
CA THR A 461 19.89 -12.24 -5.82
C THR A 461 20.43 -10.83 -6.13
N THR A 462 20.17 -10.33 -7.33
CA THR A 462 20.54 -9.00 -7.79
C THR A 462 19.73 -7.94 -7.09
N MET A 463 18.41 -8.15 -6.93
CA MET A 463 17.55 -7.27 -6.13
C MET A 463 18.06 -7.14 -4.70
N LYS A 464 18.40 -8.26 -4.06
CA LYS A 464 18.94 -8.24 -2.70
C LYS A 464 20.25 -7.47 -2.62
N LYS A 465 21.19 -7.67 -3.55
CA LYS A 465 22.45 -6.90 -3.59
C LYS A 465 22.20 -5.40 -3.73
N LEU A 466 21.25 -4.99 -4.59
CA LEU A 466 20.87 -3.58 -4.76
C LEU A 466 20.31 -2.99 -3.47
N THR A 467 19.45 -3.73 -2.75
CA THR A 467 18.94 -3.33 -1.45
C THR A 467 20.06 -3.20 -0.42
N ASP A 468 20.92 -4.22 -0.29
CA ASP A 468 22.04 -4.23 0.65
C ASP A 468 23.01 -3.04 0.41
N MET A 469 23.19 -2.63 -0.85
CA MET A 469 23.98 -1.44 -1.21
C MET A 469 23.29 -0.13 -0.83
N GLY A 470 21.98 -0.05 -0.99
CA GLY A 470 21.18 1.08 -0.53
C GLY A 470 21.28 1.23 0.98
N ASP A 471 21.11 0.14 1.72
CA ASP A 471 21.20 0.12 3.17
C ASP A 471 22.59 0.53 3.66
N LEU A 472 23.67 0.06 3.01
CA LEU A 472 25.02 0.49 3.33
C LEU A 472 25.23 1.99 3.06
N ALA A 473 24.68 2.51 1.96
CA ALA A 473 24.79 3.93 1.64
C ALA A 473 24.09 4.77 2.72
N ASP A 474 22.90 4.36 3.14
CA ASP A 474 22.14 5.00 4.21
C ASP A 474 22.89 4.96 5.56
N GLU A 475 23.50 3.82 5.91
CA GLU A 475 24.35 3.68 7.11
C GLU A 475 25.54 4.66 7.09
N MET A 476 26.13 4.88 5.91
CA MET A 476 27.24 5.81 5.71
C MET A 476 26.80 7.28 5.55
N GLY A 477 25.49 7.55 5.53
CA GLY A 477 24.94 8.89 5.28
C GLY A 477 25.13 9.38 3.85
N PHE A 478 25.22 8.46 2.89
CA PHE A 478 25.35 8.74 1.46
C PHE A 478 24.06 8.40 0.71
N HIS A 479 23.89 8.94 -0.50
CA HIS A 479 22.82 8.51 -1.39
C HIS A 479 23.37 7.73 -2.58
N ALA A 480 22.84 6.53 -2.82
CA ALA A 480 23.21 5.68 -3.94
C ALA A 480 22.15 5.76 -5.06
N HIS A 481 22.61 5.93 -6.29
CA HIS A 481 21.74 6.08 -7.46
C HIS A 481 22.17 5.16 -8.58
N LEU A 482 21.22 4.38 -9.10
CA LEU A 482 21.40 3.65 -10.35
C LEU A 482 21.38 4.64 -11.51
N VAL A 483 22.38 4.53 -12.40
CA VAL A 483 22.54 5.45 -13.53
C VAL A 483 22.93 4.70 -14.80
N GLY A 484 23.15 5.44 -15.90
CA GLY A 484 23.81 4.90 -17.08
C GLY A 484 22.94 3.98 -17.93
N GLY A 485 23.60 3.06 -18.64
CA GLY A 485 22.96 2.13 -19.58
C GLY A 485 21.97 1.19 -18.88
N PHE A 486 22.26 0.80 -17.64
CA PHE A 486 21.40 -0.05 -16.84
C PHE A 486 19.97 0.49 -16.71
N VAL A 487 19.83 1.77 -16.35
CA VAL A 487 18.51 2.41 -16.19
C VAL A 487 17.77 2.47 -17.52
N ARG A 488 18.47 2.80 -18.61
CA ARG A 488 17.88 2.82 -19.96
C ARG A 488 17.38 1.43 -20.36
N ASP A 489 18.21 0.41 -20.17
CA ASP A 489 17.92 -0.95 -20.64
C ASP A 489 16.80 -1.59 -19.80
N LEU A 490 16.78 -1.34 -18.49
CA LEU A 490 15.67 -1.66 -17.61
C LEU A 490 14.35 -1.06 -18.11
N LEU A 491 14.35 0.23 -18.48
CA LEU A 491 13.16 0.92 -19.01
C LEU A 491 12.73 0.38 -20.39
N LEU A 492 13.69 -0.02 -21.23
CA LEU A 492 13.45 -0.61 -22.55
C LEU A 492 13.13 -2.11 -22.51
N ARG A 493 13.14 -2.74 -21.31
CA ARG A 493 12.97 -4.20 -21.14
C ARG A 493 14.01 -5.01 -21.91
N ILE A 494 15.25 -4.50 -21.94
CA ILE A 494 16.42 -5.18 -22.48
C ILE A 494 17.19 -5.76 -21.29
N ASP A 495 17.61 -7.02 -21.39
CA ASP A 495 18.43 -7.64 -20.34
C ASP A 495 19.81 -6.99 -20.30
N ASN A 496 20.21 -6.48 -19.14
CA ASN A 496 21.51 -5.85 -18.91
C ASN A 496 22.08 -6.27 -17.55
N PHE A 497 23.36 -6.63 -17.53
CA PHE A 497 24.10 -7.13 -16.37
C PHE A 497 25.19 -6.18 -15.87
N ASP A 498 25.39 -5.02 -16.51
CA ASP A 498 26.37 -4.01 -16.10
C ASP A 498 25.66 -2.93 -15.27
N ILE A 499 25.79 -3.01 -13.94
CA ILE A 499 25.19 -2.06 -13.01
C ILE A 499 26.16 -0.90 -12.74
N ASP A 500 25.72 0.31 -13.09
CA ASP A 500 26.40 1.57 -12.77
C ASP A 500 25.71 2.26 -11.58
N ILE A 501 26.47 2.54 -10.52
CA ILE A 501 26.00 3.24 -9.32
C ILE A 501 26.80 4.53 -9.14
N VAL A 502 26.08 5.63 -8.95
CA VAL A 502 26.65 6.92 -8.53
C VAL A 502 26.34 7.16 -7.06
N ILE A 503 27.36 7.51 -6.28
CA ILE A 503 27.28 7.81 -4.85
C ILE A 503 27.38 9.32 -4.63
N GLU A 504 26.36 9.95 -4.06
CA GLU A 504 26.43 11.29 -3.47
C GLU A 504 27.13 11.19 -2.11
N GLY A 505 28.46 11.28 -2.10
CA GLY A 505 29.29 10.99 -0.94
C GLY A 505 30.75 10.75 -1.35
N ASP A 506 31.47 9.89 -0.64
CA ASP A 506 32.75 9.35 -1.11
C ASP A 506 32.54 7.93 -1.67
N GLY A 507 32.49 7.83 -3.00
CA GLY A 507 32.27 6.56 -3.68
C GLY A 507 33.42 5.57 -3.55
N ILE A 508 34.65 6.03 -3.28
CA ILE A 508 35.79 5.13 -3.02
C ILE A 508 35.67 4.56 -1.61
N ALA A 509 35.38 5.39 -0.62
CA ALA A 509 35.14 4.92 0.75
C ALA A 509 33.97 3.93 0.80
N PHE A 510 32.88 4.22 0.08
CA PHE A 510 31.76 3.30 -0.09
C PHE A 510 32.20 1.97 -0.71
N ALA A 511 32.98 1.99 -1.79
CA ALA A 511 33.50 0.78 -2.42
C ALA A 511 34.47 -0.02 -1.51
N GLU A 512 35.28 0.65 -0.70
CA GLU A 512 36.16 0.01 0.28
C GLU A 512 35.36 -0.69 1.39
N GLU A 513 34.24 -0.11 1.82
CA GLU A 513 33.35 -0.73 2.80
C GLU A 513 32.56 -1.92 2.22
N MET A 514 32.16 -1.82 0.95
CA MET A 514 31.57 -2.94 0.19
C MET A 514 32.51 -4.16 0.12
N VAL A 515 33.82 -3.94 -0.04
CA VAL A 515 34.83 -5.02 -0.02
C VAL A 515 34.84 -5.73 1.33
N LYS A 516 34.76 -4.99 2.44
CA LYS A 516 34.78 -5.57 3.78
C LYS A 516 33.50 -6.35 4.07
N ARG A 517 32.34 -5.78 3.78
CA ARG A 517 31.03 -6.35 4.15
C ARG A 517 30.59 -7.49 3.26
N PHE A 518 30.89 -7.43 1.96
CA PHE A 518 30.40 -8.41 0.98
C PHE A 518 31.52 -9.26 0.35
N HIS A 519 32.74 -9.15 0.87
CA HIS A 519 33.92 -9.92 0.41
C HIS A 519 34.17 -9.82 -1.10
N THR A 520 33.90 -8.65 -1.68
CA THR A 520 34.10 -8.37 -3.11
C THR A 520 35.56 -8.02 -3.40
N ARG A 521 35.96 -8.12 -4.68
CA ARG A 521 37.26 -7.62 -5.15
C ARG A 521 37.07 -6.26 -5.80
N MET A 522 37.93 -5.30 -5.48
CA MET A 522 37.86 -3.95 -6.04
C MET A 522 39.07 -3.62 -6.91
N ARG A 523 38.83 -2.85 -7.98
CA ARG A 523 39.85 -2.08 -8.70
C ARG A 523 39.43 -0.60 -8.72
N SER A 524 40.17 0.26 -8.02
CA SER A 524 39.86 1.69 -7.93
C SER A 524 40.75 2.55 -8.84
N HIS A 525 40.18 3.66 -9.31
CA HIS A 525 40.85 4.71 -10.08
C HIS A 525 40.67 6.03 -9.33
N ARG A 526 41.58 6.31 -8.38
CA ARG A 526 41.45 7.43 -7.43
C ARG A 526 41.39 8.80 -8.11
N GLU A 527 42.11 8.99 -9.23
CA GLU A 527 42.11 10.23 -10.00
C GLU A 527 40.73 10.59 -10.61
N PHE A 528 39.86 9.60 -10.81
CA PHE A 528 38.53 9.79 -11.38
C PHE A 528 37.40 9.55 -10.37
N SER A 529 37.75 9.26 -9.12
CA SER A 529 36.81 8.89 -8.05
C SER A 529 35.85 7.77 -8.44
N THR A 530 36.36 6.76 -9.15
CA THR A 530 35.62 5.57 -9.59
C THR A 530 36.24 4.28 -9.06
N ALA A 531 35.41 3.24 -8.90
CA ALA A 531 35.81 1.91 -8.49
C ALA A 531 35.00 0.85 -9.23
N LYS A 532 35.63 -0.26 -9.60
CA LYS A 532 34.96 -1.46 -10.12
C LYS A 532 34.96 -2.53 -9.06
N LEU A 533 33.80 -3.09 -8.74
CA LEU A 533 33.62 -4.21 -7.82
C LEU A 533 33.28 -5.49 -8.58
N LEU A 534 33.87 -6.60 -8.14
CA LEU A 534 33.61 -7.95 -8.63
C LEU A 534 33.22 -8.84 -7.46
N PHE A 535 32.01 -9.39 -7.50
CA PHE A 535 31.50 -10.34 -6.52
C PHE A 535 32.04 -11.76 -6.77
N PRO A 536 32.04 -12.64 -5.73
CA PRO A 536 32.50 -14.02 -5.87
C PRO A 536 31.75 -14.85 -6.93
N ASP A 537 30.49 -14.52 -7.19
CA ASP A 537 29.64 -15.15 -8.20
C ASP A 537 29.82 -14.58 -9.61
N GLY A 538 30.75 -13.66 -9.80
CA GLY A 538 31.08 -13.04 -11.09
C GLY A 538 30.29 -11.76 -11.39
N PHE A 539 29.39 -11.33 -10.52
CA PHE A 539 28.61 -10.11 -10.68
C PHE A 539 29.50 -8.85 -10.60
N LYS A 540 29.27 -7.88 -11.49
CA LYS A 540 30.11 -6.68 -11.64
C LYS A 540 29.32 -5.41 -11.39
N ILE A 541 29.95 -4.47 -10.70
CA ILE A 541 29.38 -3.15 -10.42
C ILE A 541 30.44 -2.08 -10.63
N ASP A 542 30.07 -1.03 -11.35
CA ASP A 542 30.87 0.17 -11.48
C ASP A 542 30.31 1.25 -10.53
N ILE A 543 31.16 1.74 -9.64
CA ILE A 543 30.85 2.80 -8.68
C ILE A 543 31.55 4.09 -9.12
N ALA A 544 30.80 5.17 -9.16
CA ALA A 544 31.30 6.51 -9.40
C ALA A 544 30.89 7.45 -8.26
N THR A 545 31.76 8.38 -7.91
CA THR A 545 31.40 9.48 -7.00
C THR A 545 30.66 10.56 -7.79
N ALA A 546 29.52 11.03 -7.29
CA ALA A 546 28.82 12.18 -7.84
C ALA A 546 29.75 13.41 -7.75
N ARG A 547 30.01 14.03 -8.90
CA ARG A 547 31.08 15.01 -8.99
C ARG A 547 30.69 16.24 -9.79
N LEU A 548 31.26 17.37 -9.40
CA LEU A 548 31.30 18.59 -10.19
C LEU A 548 32.64 18.66 -10.91
N GLU A 549 32.62 19.00 -12.18
CA GLU A 549 33.82 19.23 -12.98
C GLU A 549 33.96 20.71 -13.27
N TYR A 550 35.13 21.28 -12.97
CA TYR A 550 35.47 22.65 -13.34
C TYR A 550 36.65 22.66 -14.30
N TYR A 551 36.47 23.32 -15.44
CA TYR A 551 37.50 23.53 -16.44
C TYR A 551 38.12 24.91 -16.25
N ARG A 552 39.39 24.95 -15.84
CA ARG A 552 40.12 26.23 -15.64
C ARG A 552 40.29 27.02 -16.95
N ALA A 553 40.32 26.32 -18.08
CA ALA A 553 40.38 26.86 -19.43
C ALA A 553 39.82 25.83 -20.43
N PRO A 554 39.39 26.24 -21.64
CA PRO A 554 39.02 25.31 -22.70
C PRO A 554 40.13 24.27 -22.95
N ALA A 555 39.75 22.99 -23.09
CA ALA A 555 40.64 21.84 -23.30
C ALA A 555 41.60 21.47 -22.14
N ALA A 556 41.47 22.09 -20.95
CA ALA A 556 42.18 21.63 -19.76
C ALA A 556 41.53 20.36 -19.17
N LEU A 557 42.30 19.54 -18.44
CA LEU A 557 41.73 18.46 -17.63
C LEU A 557 40.82 19.06 -16.53
N PRO A 558 39.66 18.44 -16.25
CA PRO A 558 38.75 18.96 -15.24
C PRO A 558 39.36 18.83 -13.85
N THR A 559 39.15 19.85 -13.01
CA THR A 559 39.30 19.69 -11.57
C THR A 559 38.00 19.07 -11.03
N VAL A 560 38.11 17.94 -10.33
CA VAL A 560 36.98 17.14 -9.85
C VAL A 560 36.75 17.41 -8.35
N GLU A 561 35.52 17.75 -7.98
CA GLU A 561 35.10 17.92 -6.58
C GLU A 561 33.81 17.12 -6.31
N HIS A 562 33.61 16.69 -5.05
CA HIS A 562 32.39 15.97 -4.66
C HIS A 562 31.16 16.90 -4.78
N GLY A 563 30.09 16.37 -5.39
CA GLY A 563 28.85 17.09 -5.66
C GLY A 563 27.62 16.20 -5.48
N SER A 564 26.45 16.77 -5.77
CA SER A 564 25.21 15.98 -5.86
C SER A 564 25.05 15.39 -7.27
N LEU A 565 24.26 14.34 -7.40
CA LEU A 565 23.79 13.73 -8.64
C LEU A 565 23.20 14.80 -9.57
N LYS A 566 22.46 15.77 -9.03
CA LYS A 566 21.95 16.91 -9.81
C LYS A 566 23.08 17.67 -10.50
N LEU A 567 24.16 17.98 -9.79
CA LEU A 567 25.33 18.66 -10.37
C LEU A 567 26.09 17.75 -11.34
N ASP A 568 26.17 16.44 -11.05
CA ASP A 568 26.78 15.43 -11.95
C ASP A 568 25.99 15.24 -13.26
N LEU A 569 24.66 15.36 -13.22
CA LEU A 569 23.82 15.29 -14.42
C LEU A 569 23.91 16.57 -15.24
N HIS A 570 23.95 17.75 -14.61
CA HIS A 570 24.07 19.02 -15.31
C HIS A 570 25.34 19.14 -16.17
N ARG A 571 26.46 18.52 -15.76
CA ARG A 571 27.69 18.50 -16.59
C ARG A 571 27.61 17.57 -17.80
N ARG A 572 26.63 16.65 -17.85
CA ARG A 572 26.42 15.69 -18.95
C ARG A 572 25.43 16.21 -19.99
N ASP A 573 24.79 17.34 -19.70
CA ASP A 573 23.86 17.99 -20.61
C ASP A 573 24.67 18.78 -21.65
N PHE A 574 24.75 18.25 -22.88
CA PHE A 574 25.34 18.92 -24.02
C PHE A 574 24.31 19.90 -24.60
N THR A 575 24.10 21.04 -23.94
CA THR A 575 23.41 22.19 -24.56
C THR A 575 24.39 23.18 -25.14
#